data_AF-A0A256XFZ4-F1
#
_entry.id   AF-A0A256XFZ4-F1
#
_cell.length_a   1.000
_cell.length_b   1.000
_cell.length_c   1.000
_cell.angle_alpha   90.00
_cell.angle_beta   90.00
_cell.angle_gamma   90.00
#
_symmetry.space_group_name_H-M   'P 1'
#
loop_
_entity.id
_entity.type
_entity.pdbx_description
1 polymer ?
#
loop_
_entity_poly.entity_id
_entity_poly.type
_entity_poly.pdbx_seq_one_letter_code
_entity_poly.pdbx_strand_id
1 'polypeptide(L)' 'MTRWIIRCTRCGVEKQFNVAFDLTIYGSSIWLYCKNCKANTEHKVLGFIDDDTERFVHFDEAVTIKFRSV' A
#
# COMPACT_ATOMS: atom_id res chain seq x y z
N MET A 1 -11.46 -6.10 -4.80
CA MET A 1 -10.03 -6.48 -4.63
C MET A 1 -9.31 -5.18 -4.41
N THR A 2 -8.73 -4.95 -3.23
CA THR A 2 -8.27 -3.60 -2.88
C THR A 2 -7.02 -3.23 -3.68
N ARG A 3 -7.05 -2.03 -4.29
CA ARG A 3 -5.97 -1.50 -5.12
C ARG A 3 -5.03 -0.66 -4.26
N TRP A 4 -3.95 -1.27 -3.77
CA TRP A 4 -2.97 -0.57 -2.96
C TRP A 4 -1.95 0.17 -3.81
N ILE A 5 -1.48 1.32 -3.35
CA ILE A 5 -0.34 2.03 -3.94
C ILE A 5 0.86 1.84 -3.03
N ILE A 6 1.95 1.32 -3.58
CA ILE A 6 3.19 1.06 -2.86
C ILE A 6 4.37 1.70 -3.58
N ARG A 7 5.39 2.08 -2.81
CA ARG A 7 6.61 2.73 -3.32
C ARG A 7 7.86 1.98 -2.87
N CYS A 8 8.71 1.59 -3.81
CA CYS A 8 10.02 1.04 -3.48
C CYS A 8 10.85 2.06 -2.70
N THR A 9 11.35 1.68 -1.51
CA THR A 9 12.15 2.60 -0.67
C THR A 9 13.54 2.86 -1.26
N ARG A 10 14.01 2.00 -2.18
CA ARG A 10 15.33 2.09 -2.80
C ARG A 10 15.37 2.97 -4.06
N CYS A 11 14.45 2.77 -5.01
CA CYS A 11 14.45 3.51 -6.29
C CYS A 11 13.27 4.48 -6.46
N GLY A 12 12.34 4.52 -5.50
CA GLY A 12 11.21 5.44 -5.53
C GLY A 12 10.10 5.06 -6.50
N VAL A 13 10.21 3.96 -7.27
CA VAL A 13 9.14 3.55 -8.19
C VAL A 13 7.86 3.23 -7.43
N GLU A 14 6.77 3.83 -7.88
CA GLU A 14 5.43 3.56 -7.38
C GLU A 14 4.73 2.55 -8.29
N LYS A 15 3.95 1.65 -7.70
CA LYS A 15 3.12 0.72 -8.46
C LYS A 15 1.83 0.39 -7.72
N GLN A 16 0.82 0.02 -8.49
CA GLN A 16 -0.39 -0.58 -7.97
C GLN A 16 -0.12 -2.04 -7.57
N PHE A 17 -0.63 -2.43 -6.40
CA PHE A 17 -0.50 -3.76 -5.83
C PHE A 17 -1.89 -4.26 -5.42
N ASN A 18 -2.44 -5.16 -6.23
CA ASN A 18 -3.78 -5.70 -6.04
C ASN A 18 -3.72 -6.97 -5.20
N VAL A 19 -4.32 -6.92 -4.02
CA VAL A 19 -4.39 -8.05 -3.09
C VAL A 19 -5.79 -8.19 -2.50
N ALA A 20 -6.13 -9.39 -2.06
CA ALA A 20 -7.43 -9.69 -1.44
C ALA A 20 -7.47 -9.40 0.07
N PHE A 21 -6.34 -9.01 0.65
CA PHE A 21 -6.20 -8.70 2.07
C PHE A 21 -5.86 -7.23 2.27
N ASP A 22 -6.15 -6.73 3.46
CA ASP A 22 -5.87 -5.37 3.87
C ASP A 22 -4.40 -5.23 4.30
N LEU A 23 -3.67 -4.25 3.74
CA LEU A 23 -2.27 -4.02 4.10
C LEU A 23 -2.08 -3.29 5.43
N THR A 24 -3.11 -2.62 5.97
CA THR A 24 -3.01 -1.95 7.28
C THR A 24 -2.64 -2.92 8.41
N ILE A 25 -2.96 -4.21 8.27
CA ILE A 25 -2.67 -5.23 9.30
C ILE A 25 -1.20 -5.66 9.32
N TYR A 26 -0.46 -5.43 8.23
CA TYR A 26 0.95 -5.82 8.08
C TYR A 26 1.91 -4.65 8.34
N GLY A 27 1.38 -3.47 8.70
CA GLY A 27 2.16 -2.26 8.92
C GLY A 27 2.35 -1.42 7.65
N SER A 28 3.25 -0.43 7.73
CA SER A 28 3.43 0.58 6.68
C SER A 28 4.41 0.16 5.57
N SER A 29 5.00 -1.04 5.65
CA SER A 29 5.93 -1.55 4.64
C SER A 29 5.80 -3.05 4.40
N ILE A 30 6.16 -3.47 3.18
CA ILE A 30 6.16 -4.86 2.74
C ILE A 30 7.40 -5.16 1.90
N TRP A 31 7.87 -6.40 1.91
CA TRP A 31 8.98 -6.85 1.07
C TRP A 31 8.47 -7.46 -0.22
N LEU A 32 8.90 -6.89 -1.35
CA LEU A 32 8.50 -7.35 -2.68
C LEU A 32 9.66 -7.19 -3.68
N TYR A 33 9.62 -7.99 -4.74
CA TYR A 33 10.53 -7.81 -5.87
C TYR A 33 10.25 -6.49 -6.60
N CYS A 34 11.30 -5.68 -6.76
CA CYS A 34 11.27 -4.45 -7.54
C CYS A 34 11.89 -4.70 -8.92
N LYS A 35 11.10 -4.51 -9.98
CA LYS A 35 11.55 -4.68 -11.38
C LYS A 35 12.66 -3.69 -11.76
N ASN A 36 12.66 -2.49 -11.16
CA ASN A 36 13.67 -1.45 -11.44
C ASN A 36 14.99 -1.75 -10.71
N CYS A 37 14.94 -2.18 -9.45
CA CYS A 37 16.15 -2.55 -8.69
C CYS A 37 16.69 -3.94 -9.01
N LYS A 38 15.87 -4.79 -9.65
CA LYS A 38 16.13 -6.21 -9.91
C LYS A 38 16.46 -7.01 -8.65
N ALA A 39 15.88 -6.63 -7.52
CA ALA A 39 16.09 -7.25 -6.22
C ALA A 39 14.81 -7.19 -5.37
N ASN A 40 14.74 -8.03 -4.34
CA ASN A 40 13.75 -7.85 -3.28
C ASN A 40 14.11 -6.59 -2.49
N THR A 41 13.16 -5.67 -2.40
CA THR A 41 13.32 -4.43 -1.66
C THR A 41 12.11 -4.20 -0.78
N GLU A 42 12.32 -3.49 0.31
CA GLU A 42 11.22 -2.92 1.06
C GLU A 42 10.44 -1.93 0.16
N HIS A 43 9.12 -1.99 0.27
CA HIS A 43 8.20 -1.04 -0.33
C HIS A 43 7.33 -0.44 0.78
N LYS A 44 7.25 0.88 0.82
CA LYS A 44 6.33 1.59 1.70
C LYS A 44 4.92 1.55 1.12
N VAL A 45 3.93 1.24 1.94
CA VAL A 45 2.51 1.36 1.58
C VAL A 45 2.11 2.82 1.69
N LEU A 46 1.66 3.42 0.59
CA LEU A 46 1.26 4.83 0.55
C LEU A 46 -0.22 5.02 0.87
N GLY A 47 -1.05 4.04 0.52
CA GLY A 47 -2.50 4.11 0.64
C GLY A 47 -3.19 3.12 -0.29
N PHE A 48 -4.50 3.26 -0.44
CA PHE A 48 -5.30 2.48 -1.39
C PHE A 48 -6.26 3.36 -2.17
N ILE A 49 -6.73 2.86 -3.31
CA ILE A 49 -7.85 3.45 -4.03
C ILE A 49 -9.13 2.83 -3.50
N ASP A 50 -9.99 3.66 -2.92
CA ASP A 50 -11.32 3.28 -2.49
C ASP A 50 -12.17 2.94 -3.72
N ASP A 51 -12.72 1.73 -3.76
CA ASP A 51 -13.41 1.23 -4.95
C ASP A 51 -14.80 1.88 -5.15
N ASP A 52 -15.41 2.45 -4.09
CA ASP A 52 -16.72 3.10 -4.17
C ASP A 52 -16.62 4.56 -4.61
N THR A 53 -15.57 5.26 -4.17
CA THR A 53 -15.37 6.70 -4.40
C THR A 53 -14.29 7.02 -5.42
N GLU A 54 -13.52 6.02 -5.87
CA GLU A 54 -12.30 6.15 -6.68
C GLU A 54 -11.23 7.07 -6.08
N ARG A 55 -11.37 7.43 -4.80
CA ARG A 55 -10.47 8.34 -4.10
C ARG A 55 -9.24 7.59 -3.62
N PHE A 56 -8.09 8.24 -3.74
CA PHE A 56 -6.89 7.78 -3.04
C PHE A 56 -6.99 8.11 -1.55
N VAL A 57 -6.97 7.08 -0.71
CA VAL A 57 -6.97 7.18 0.75
C VAL A 57 -5.55 6.93 1.25
N HIS A 58 -4.97 7.93 1.93
CA HIS A 58 -3.63 7.83 2.50
C HIS A 58 -3.56 6.75 3.58
N PHE A 59 -2.40 6.10 3.72
CA PHE A 59 -2.20 5.04 4.71
C PHE A 59 -2.56 5.47 6.14
N ASP A 60 -2.19 6.67 6.55
CA ASP A 60 -2.49 7.19 7.90
C ASP A 60 -4.00 7.38 8.14
N GLU A 61 -4.73 7.76 7.09
CA GLU A 61 -6.21 7.86 7.11
C GLU A 61 -6.83 6.46 7.17
N ALA A 62 -6.32 5.52 6.37
CA ALA A 62 -6.77 4.12 6.33
C ALA A 62 -6.65 3.44 7.71
N VAL A 63 -5.52 3.65 8.38
CA VAL A 63 -5.27 3.19 9.76
C VAL A 63 -6.31 3.81 10.70
N THR A 64 -6.47 5.14 10.67
CA THR A 64 -7.40 5.86 11.56
C THR A 64 -8.86 5.43 11.39
N ILE A 65 -9.31 5.24 10.14
CA ILE A 65 -10.67 4.76 9.83
C ILE A 65 -10.93 3.41 10.50
N LYS A 66 -9.97 2.48 10.42
CA LYS A 66 -10.11 1.16 11.04
C LYS A 66 -10.19 1.19 12.55
N PHE A 67 -9.39 2.02 13.21
CA PHE A 67 -9.37 2.10 14.68
C PHE A 67 -10.56 2.87 15.28
N ARG A 68 -11.33 3.62 14.48
CA ARG A 68 -12.58 4.28 14.92
C ARG A 68 -13.79 3.35 14.94
N SER A 69 -13.70 2.17 14.33
CA SER A 69 -14.81 1.22 14.21
C SER A 69 -14.86 0.17 15.34
N VAL A 70 -14.11 0.37 16.43
CA VAL A 70 -14.06 -0.52 17.60
C VAL A 70 -14.66 0.16 18.81
#